data_AF-A0A9D6MJA7-F1
#
_entry.id   AF-A0A9D6MJA7-F1
#
_cell.length_a   1.000
_cell.length_b   1.000
_cell.length_c   1.000
_cell.angle_alpha   90.00
_cell.angle_beta   90.00
_cell.angle_gamma   90.00
#
_symmetry.space_group_name_H-M   'P 1'
#
loop_
_entity.id
_entity.type
_entity.pdbx_description
1 polymer ?
#
loop_
_entity_poly.entity_id
_entity_poly.type
_entity_poly.pdbx_seq_one_letter_code
_entity_poly.pdbx_strand_id
1 'polypeptide(L)'
;MPTRETRRADRGEQAIEAALQPGRFVSYATEPAAKALAETHPDVAAKVYRALGVRLVKEKKSRYYEAALSHLEEARRCYERAGLGTQWEDLVRAVRAEHRRKVGFMAGFDELVTGARARAKPSFLERAKARWARPPGG
;
A
#
# COMPACT_ATOMS: atom_id res chain seq x y z
N MET A 1 -21.87 -24.82 -3.72
CA MET A 1 -20.94 -24.86 -4.87
C MET A 1 -20.43 -23.45 -5.12
N PRO A 2 -19.18 -23.08 -4.75
CA PRO A 2 -18.68 -21.73 -5.03
C PRO A 2 -18.35 -21.56 -6.52
N THR A 3 -18.77 -20.43 -7.09
CA THR A 3 -18.67 -20.05 -8.51
C THR A 3 -17.20 -19.86 -8.95
N ARG A 4 -16.94 -20.04 -10.26
CA ARG A 4 -15.59 -19.95 -10.87
C ARG A 4 -14.82 -18.66 -10.55
N GLU A 5 -15.53 -17.58 -10.24
CA GLU A 5 -14.98 -16.27 -9.89
C GLU A 5 -14.32 -16.26 -8.50
N THR A 6 -14.93 -16.94 -7.52
CA THR A 6 -14.39 -17.06 -6.15
C THR A 6 -13.08 -17.83 -6.13
N ARG A 7 -12.91 -18.86 -6.98
CA ARG A 7 -11.63 -19.59 -7.11
C ARG A 7 -10.52 -18.77 -7.76
N ARG A 8 -10.85 -17.79 -8.61
CA ARG A 8 -9.85 -16.89 -9.22
C ARG A 8 -9.39 -15.82 -8.23
N ALA A 9 -10.32 -15.24 -7.47
CA ALA A 9 -10.01 -14.32 -6.38
C ALA A 9 -9.13 -14.98 -5.31
N ASP A 10 -9.45 -16.22 -4.94
CA ASP A 10 -8.68 -17.01 -3.98
C ASP A 10 -7.27 -17.37 -4.49
N ARG A 11 -7.12 -17.75 -5.76
CA ARG A 11 -5.80 -17.93 -6.40
C ARG A 11 -4.99 -16.64 -6.48
N GLY A 12 -5.66 -15.52 -6.74
CA GLY A 12 -5.03 -14.20 -6.75
C GLY A 12 -4.54 -13.82 -5.36
N GLU A 13 -5.35 -14.06 -4.33
CA GLU A 13 -4.99 -13.83 -2.93
C GLU A 13 -3.82 -14.71 -2.49
N GLN A 14 -3.84 -16.00 -2.83
CA GLN A 14 -2.72 -16.90 -2.56
C GLN A 14 -1.45 -16.52 -3.33
N ALA A 15 -1.56 -16.06 -4.59
CA ALA A 15 -0.41 -15.61 -5.37
C ALA A 15 0.17 -14.29 -4.84
N ILE A 16 -0.68 -13.38 -4.37
CA ILE A 16 -0.28 -12.12 -3.74
C ILE A 16 0.38 -12.41 -2.39
N GLU A 17 -0.22 -13.26 -1.55
CA GLU A 17 0.36 -13.71 -0.28
C GLU A 17 1.70 -14.42 -0.47
N ALA A 18 1.82 -15.26 -1.50
CA ALA A 18 3.08 -15.91 -1.89
C ALA A 18 4.14 -14.93 -2.42
N ALA A 19 3.73 -13.93 -3.21
CA ALA A 19 4.63 -12.85 -3.66
C ALA A 19 5.10 -11.98 -2.47
N LEU A 20 4.30 -11.95 -1.41
CA LEU A 20 4.52 -11.27 -0.16
C LEU A 20 5.07 -12.22 0.91
N GLN A 21 5.83 -13.28 0.63
CA GLN A 21 6.41 -14.04 1.75
C GLN A 21 7.43 -13.21 2.57
N PRO A 22 7.49 -13.38 3.90
CA PRO A 22 8.51 -12.74 4.74
C PRO A 22 9.90 -13.20 4.30
N GLY A 23 10.82 -12.25 4.08
CA GLY A 23 12.15 -12.52 3.51
C GLY A 23 12.29 -12.21 2.01
N ARG A 24 11.17 -11.98 1.29
CA ARG A 24 11.20 -11.40 -0.06
C ARG A 24 11.11 -9.88 0.06
N PHE A 25 12.19 -9.19 -0.28
CA PHE A 25 12.15 -7.73 -0.42
C PHE A 25 11.10 -7.40 -1.49
N VAL A 26 10.16 -6.51 -1.16
CA VAL A 26 9.29 -5.86 -2.12
C VAL A 26 10.21 -5.17 -3.12
N SER A 27 10.38 -5.79 -4.29
CA SER A 27 11.30 -5.31 -5.31
C SER A 27 10.70 -4.09 -6.01
N TYR A 28 11.54 -3.26 -6.59
CA TYR A 28 11.20 -2.16 -7.51
C TYR A 28 10.17 -2.57 -8.59
N ALA A 29 10.04 -3.87 -8.91
CA ALA A 29 9.08 -4.41 -9.86
C ALA A 29 7.61 -4.47 -9.36
N THR A 30 7.36 -4.51 -8.05
CA THR A 30 5.98 -4.67 -7.54
C THR A 30 5.15 -3.39 -7.56
N GLU A 31 5.76 -2.20 -7.41
CA GLU A 31 5.06 -0.92 -7.56
C GLU A 31 4.54 -0.65 -8.99
N PRO A 32 5.33 -0.79 -10.08
CA PRO A 32 4.82 -0.58 -11.43
C PRO A 32 3.76 -1.61 -11.82
N ALA A 33 3.89 -2.86 -11.36
CA ALA A 33 2.84 -3.86 -11.52
C ALA A 33 1.56 -3.47 -10.77
N ALA A 34 1.66 -2.99 -9.53
CA ALA A 34 0.50 -2.51 -8.77
C ALA A 34 -0.16 -1.29 -9.42
N LYS A 35 0.63 -0.40 -10.03
CA LYS A 35 0.11 0.76 -10.77
C LYS A 35 -0.65 0.36 -12.03
N ALA A 36 -0.11 -0.56 -12.83
CA ALA A 36 -0.81 -1.10 -14.00
C ALA A 36 -2.09 -1.86 -13.61
N LEU A 37 -2.05 -2.58 -12.48
CA LEU A 37 -3.24 -3.22 -11.90
C LEU A 37 -4.27 -2.18 -11.42
N ALA A 38 -3.85 -1.04 -10.88
CA ALA A 38 -4.78 -0.01 -10.43
C ALA A 38 -5.61 0.57 -11.59
N GLU A 39 -5.13 0.51 -12.82
CA GLU A 39 -5.85 0.96 -14.00
C GLU A 39 -6.93 -0.03 -14.45
N THR A 40 -6.66 -1.34 -14.35
CA THR A 40 -7.50 -2.41 -14.90
C THR A 40 -8.32 -3.17 -13.86
N HIS A 41 -7.76 -3.36 -12.67
CA HIS A 41 -8.29 -4.14 -11.55
C HIS A 41 -7.98 -3.43 -10.21
N PRO A 42 -8.72 -2.34 -9.90
CA PRO A 42 -8.46 -1.54 -8.71
C PRO A 42 -8.62 -2.34 -7.40
N ASP A 43 -9.48 -3.36 -7.36
CA ASP A 43 -9.64 -4.23 -6.19
C ASP A 43 -8.34 -5.02 -5.87
N VAL A 44 -7.67 -5.53 -6.90
CA VAL A 44 -6.42 -6.28 -6.75
C VAL A 44 -5.30 -5.35 -6.33
N ALA A 45 -5.22 -4.17 -6.95
CA ALA A 45 -4.24 -3.15 -6.60
C ALA A 45 -4.39 -2.69 -5.14
N ALA A 46 -5.62 -2.52 -4.65
CA ALA A 46 -5.89 -2.16 -3.26
C ALA A 46 -5.28 -3.17 -2.28
N LYS A 47 -5.45 -4.47 -2.55
CA LYS A 47 -4.88 -5.54 -1.72
C LYS A 47 -3.35 -5.53 -1.72
N VAL A 48 -2.73 -5.29 -2.88
CA VAL A 48 -1.26 -5.19 -3.01
C VAL A 48 -0.74 -4.01 -2.21
N TYR A 49 -1.28 -2.80 -2.45
CA TYR A 49 -0.84 -1.59 -1.75
C TYR A 49 -1.07 -1.67 -0.24
N ARG A 50 -2.21 -2.24 0.21
CA ARG A 50 -2.46 -2.57 1.62
C ARG A 50 -1.31 -3.39 2.19
N ALA A 51 -0.95 -4.49 1.54
CA ALA A 51 0.07 -5.38 2.04
C ALA A 51 1.45 -4.72 2.10
N LEU A 52 1.81 -3.91 1.09
CA LEU A 52 3.05 -3.14 1.09
C LEU A 52 3.10 -2.14 2.25
N GLY A 53 2.03 -1.36 2.42
CA GLY A 53 1.92 -0.39 3.49
C GLY A 53 2.05 -1.03 4.87
N VAL A 54 1.23 -2.04 5.16
CA VAL A 54 1.22 -2.73 6.47
C VAL A 54 2.56 -3.37 6.80
N ARG A 55 3.28 -3.94 5.81
CA ARG A 55 4.63 -4.49 6.02
C ARG A 55 5.62 -3.43 6.45
N LEU A 56 5.64 -2.29 5.78
CA LEU A 56 6.55 -1.19 6.11
C LEU A 56 6.25 -0.61 7.50
N VAL A 57 5.00 -0.66 7.97
CA VAL A 57 4.68 -0.28 9.36
C VAL A 57 5.20 -1.32 10.36
N LYS A 58 5.15 -2.60 10.02
CA LYS A 58 5.69 -3.70 10.85
C LYS A 58 7.21 -3.64 10.97
N GLU A 59 7.89 -3.18 9.93
CA GLU A 59 9.30 -2.83 10.02
C GLU A 59 9.50 -1.77 11.13
N LYS A 60 10.27 -2.09 12.17
CA LYS A 60 10.48 -1.23 13.36
C LYS A 60 11.34 0.02 13.08
N LYS A 61 11.33 0.54 11.85
CA LYS A 61 12.18 1.63 11.39
C LYS A 61 11.30 2.78 10.93
N SER A 62 11.30 3.87 11.69
CA SER A 62 10.49 5.08 11.43
C SER A 62 10.71 5.70 10.05
N ARG A 63 11.90 5.53 9.46
CA ARG A 63 12.21 5.99 8.09
C ARG A 63 11.26 5.42 7.02
N TYR A 64 10.60 4.30 7.29
CA TYR A 64 9.66 3.67 6.36
C TYR A 64 8.21 4.14 6.51
N TYR A 65 7.89 4.91 7.55
CA TYR A 65 6.50 5.34 7.78
C TYR A 65 5.97 6.21 6.65
N GLU A 66 6.80 7.07 6.06
CA GLU A 66 6.38 7.89 4.92
C GLU A 66 6.04 7.03 3.68
N ALA A 67 6.87 6.03 3.39
CA ALA A 67 6.61 5.08 2.30
C ALA A 67 5.38 4.20 2.59
N ALA A 68 5.19 3.79 3.86
CA ALA A 68 4.02 3.05 4.29
C ALA A 68 2.72 3.84 4.07
N LEU A 69 2.72 5.13 4.45
CA LEU A 69 1.59 6.03 4.25
C LEU A 69 1.29 6.23 2.77
N SER A 70 2.32 6.40 1.93
CA SER A 70 2.15 6.52 0.47
C SER A 70 1.50 5.29 -0.15
N HIS A 71 1.86 4.07 0.28
CA HIS A 71 1.17 2.86 -0.18
C HIS A 71 -0.27 2.77 0.35
N LEU A 72 -0.51 3.11 1.61
CA LEU A 72 -1.87 3.09 2.17
C LEU A 72 -2.78 4.13 1.50
N GLU A 73 -2.22 5.24 1.00
CA GLU A 73 -2.97 6.26 0.26
C GLU A 73 -3.42 5.73 -1.11
N GLU A 74 -2.52 5.06 -1.83
CA GLU A 74 -2.88 4.39 -3.09
C GLU A 74 -3.87 3.23 -2.85
N ALA A 75 -3.72 2.49 -1.75
CA ALA A 75 -4.69 1.47 -1.36
C ALA A 75 -6.08 2.08 -1.17
N ARG A 76 -6.19 3.20 -0.43
CA ARG A 76 -7.44 3.93 -0.21
C ARG A 76 -8.12 4.28 -1.54
N ARG A 77 -7.38 4.89 -2.46
CA ARG A 77 -7.92 5.27 -3.79
C ARG A 77 -8.40 4.07 -4.57
N CYS A 78 -7.65 2.96 -4.51
CA CYS A 78 -8.04 1.73 -5.17
C CYS A 78 -9.31 1.12 -4.56
N TYR A 79 -9.45 1.14 -3.22
CA TYR A 79 -10.68 0.73 -2.55
C TYR A 79 -11.87 1.62 -2.92
N GLU A 80 -11.70 2.94 -2.95
CA GLU A 80 -12.73 3.90 -3.36
C GLU A 80 -13.16 3.66 -4.82
N ARG A 81 -12.21 3.52 -5.74
CA ARG A 81 -12.50 3.25 -7.17
C ARG A 81 -13.16 1.90 -7.41
N ALA A 82 -12.89 0.91 -6.56
CA ALA A 82 -13.50 -0.42 -6.63
C ALA A 82 -14.85 -0.51 -5.90
N GLY A 83 -15.31 0.55 -5.23
CA GLY A 83 -16.52 0.52 -4.41
C GLY A 83 -16.40 -0.32 -3.12
N LEU A 84 -15.17 -0.60 -2.68
CA LEU A 84 -14.84 -1.48 -1.56
C LEU A 84 -14.59 -0.69 -0.26
N GLY A 85 -15.41 0.33 0.00
CA GLY A 85 -15.27 1.23 1.16
C GLY A 85 -15.27 0.50 2.51
N THR A 86 -16.10 -0.52 2.68
CA THR A 86 -16.14 -1.34 3.90
C THR A 86 -14.79 -2.02 4.17
N GLN A 87 -14.12 -2.53 3.13
CA GLN A 87 -12.80 -3.16 3.29
C GLN A 87 -11.72 -2.15 3.66
N TRP A 88 -11.84 -0.91 3.17
CA TRP A 88 -10.99 0.19 3.61
C TRP A 88 -11.21 0.51 5.10
N GLU A 89 -12.46 0.58 5.55
CA GLU A 89 -12.78 0.83 6.97
C GLU A 89 -12.26 -0.29 7.90
N ASP A 90 -12.40 -1.55 7.50
CA ASP A 90 -11.84 -2.69 8.23
C ASP A 90 -10.31 -2.60 8.33
N LEU A 91 -9.64 -2.20 7.24
CA LEU A 91 -8.20 -1.95 7.25
C LEU A 91 -7.84 -0.82 8.23
N VAL A 92 -8.58 0.28 8.23
CA VAL A 92 -8.38 1.41 9.15
C VAL A 92 -8.49 0.97 10.61
N ARG A 93 -9.52 0.17 10.93
CA ARG A 93 -9.72 -0.39 12.28
C ARG A 93 -8.54 -1.29 12.68
N ALA A 94 -8.13 -2.19 11.79
CA ALA A 94 -7.01 -3.10 12.05
C ALA A 94 -5.69 -2.36 12.27
N VAL A 95 -5.37 -1.37 11.43
CA VAL A 95 -4.14 -0.56 11.54
C VAL A 95 -4.14 0.24 12.85
N ARG A 96 -5.26 0.88 13.21
CA ARG A 96 -5.39 1.58 14.50
C ARG A 96 -5.17 0.63 15.67
N ALA A 97 -5.78 -0.55 15.67
CA ALA A 97 -5.63 -1.52 16.75
C ALA A 97 -4.18 -2.04 16.90
N GLU A 98 -3.56 -2.45 15.79
CA GLU A 98 -2.22 -3.08 15.78
C GLU A 98 -1.09 -2.07 15.97
N HIS A 99 -1.27 -0.82 15.51
CA HIS A 99 -0.20 0.17 15.41
C HIS A 99 -0.40 1.43 16.24
N ARG A 100 -1.41 1.50 17.13
CA ARG A 100 -1.68 2.66 18.02
C ARG A 100 -0.47 3.24 18.76
N ARG A 101 0.50 2.41 19.14
CA ARG A 101 1.71 2.84 19.88
C ARG A 101 2.73 3.58 19.00
N LYS A 102 2.61 3.50 17.67
CA LYS A 102 3.50 4.16 16.71
C LYS A 102 2.98 5.57 16.41
N VAL A 103 3.03 6.45 17.40
CA VAL A 103 2.46 7.81 17.34
C VAL A 103 2.87 8.60 16.08
N GLY A 104 4.14 8.51 15.67
CA GLY A 104 4.63 9.18 14.46
C GLY A 104 4.11 8.60 13.14
N PHE A 105 3.68 7.34 13.12
CA PHE A 105 2.96 6.76 11.98
C PHE A 105 1.46 7.11 12.06
N MET A 106 0.86 7.00 13.25
CA MET A 106 -0.57 7.21 13.46
C MET A 106 -1.03 8.61 13.09
N ALA A 107 -0.24 9.65 13.38
CA ALA A 107 -0.58 11.02 12.98
C ALA A 107 -0.80 11.15 11.47
N GLY A 108 0.15 10.68 10.66
CA GLY A 108 0.02 10.69 9.20
C GLY A 108 -1.04 9.74 8.67
N PHE A 109 -1.33 8.65 9.40
CA PHE A 109 -2.40 7.71 9.03
C PHE A 109 -3.78 8.31 9.27
N ASP A 110 -3.99 9.04 10.38
CA ASP A 110 -5.24 9.74 10.65
C ASP A 110 -5.50 10.89 9.67
N GLU A 111 -4.46 11.64 9.27
CA GLU A 111 -4.56 12.63 8.18
C GLU A 111 -5.00 11.97 6.86
N LEU A 112 -4.48 10.78 6.57
CA LEU A 112 -4.85 10.01 5.38
C LEU A 112 -6.30 9.56 5.45
N VAL A 113 -6.76 9.03 6.59
CA VAL A 113 -8.15 8.56 6.78
C VAL A 113 -9.16 9.71 6.69
N THR A 114 -8.84 10.87 7.26
CA THR A 114 -9.69 12.06 7.20
C THR A 114 -9.65 12.78 5.85
N GLY A 115 -8.74 12.39 4.96
CA GLY A 115 -8.52 13.07 3.68
C GLY A 115 -7.83 14.43 3.81
N ALA A 116 -7.37 14.79 5.01
CA ALA A 116 -6.64 16.02 5.28
C ALA A 116 -5.17 15.96 4.82
N ARG A 117 -4.66 14.76 4.52
CA ARG A 117 -3.32 14.59 3.97
C ARG A 117 -3.26 15.20 2.56
N ALA A 118 -2.80 16.45 2.47
CA ALA A 118 -2.28 16.99 1.22
C ALA A 118 -1.22 16.04 0.69
N ARG A 119 -1.15 15.82 -0.64
CA ARG A 119 -0.15 14.94 -1.30
C ARG A 119 1.26 15.49 -1.07
N ALA A 120 1.75 15.33 0.14
CA ALA A 120 2.97 15.92 0.64
C ALA A 120 4.02 14.83 0.66
N LYS A 121 4.40 14.38 -0.53
CA LYS A 121 5.73 13.89 -0.94
C LYS A 121 5.60 12.98 -2.17
N PRO A 122 6.60 13.02 -3.09
CA PRO A 122 6.70 12.04 -4.15
C PRO A 122 6.75 10.64 -3.55
N SER A 123 6.08 9.66 -4.17
CA SER A 123 6.11 8.27 -3.72
C SER A 123 7.55 7.76 -3.60
N PHE A 124 7.76 6.64 -2.90
CA PHE A 124 9.10 6.04 -2.80
C PHE A 124 9.73 5.85 -4.19
N LEU A 125 8.93 5.40 -5.18
CA LEU A 125 9.34 5.32 -6.58
C LEU A 125 9.72 6.67 -7.18
N GLU A 126 8.92 7.72 -6.99
CA GLU A 126 9.25 9.06 -7.50
C GLU A 126 10.52 9.63 -6.85
N ARG A 127 10.75 9.35 -5.55
CA ARG A 127 11.97 9.73 -4.82
C ARG A 127 13.19 8.94 -5.30
N ALA A 128 13.04 7.65 -5.54
CA ALA A 128 14.11 6.80 -6.08
C ALA A 128 14.47 7.23 -7.51
N LYS A 129 13.48 7.51 -8.36
CA LYS A 129 13.68 8.06 -9.70
C LYS A 129 14.37 9.43 -9.66
N ALA A 130 13.94 10.34 -8.78
CA ALA A 130 14.57 11.64 -8.62
C ALA A 130 16.04 11.54 -8.16
N ARG A 131 16.38 10.53 -7.36
CA ARG A 131 17.77 10.25 -6.96
C ARG A 131 18.66 9.78 -8.12
N TRP A 132 18.09 9.09 -9.12
CA TRP A 132 18.82 8.66 -10.32
C TRP A 132 18.83 9.72 -11.42
N ALA A 133 17.81 10.58 -11.48
CA ALA A 133 17.73 11.69 -12.42
C ALA A 133 18.65 12.86 -12.06
N ARG A 134 19.22 12.87 -10.84
CA ARG A 134 20.23 13.86 -10.46
C ARG A 134 21.58 13.37 -10.97
N PRO A 135 22.21 14.03 -11.97
CA PRO A 135 23.60 13.72 -12.30
C PRO A 135 24.47 13.94 -11.04
N PRO A 136 25.54 13.15 -10.82
CA PRO A 136 26.53 13.51 -9.82
C PRO A 136 27.00 14.94 -10.13
N GLY A 137 27.07 15.79 -9.10
CA GLY A 137 27.15 17.24 -9.23
C GLY A 137 28.20 17.74 -10.23
N GLY A 138 27.85 18.85 -10.90
CA GLY A 138 28.84 19.77 -11.47
C GLY A 138 29.48 20.63 -10.39
#